data_AF-A0AAU3QDF6-F1
#
_entry.id   AF-A0AAU3QDF6-F1
#
_cell.length_a   1.000
_cell.length_b   1.000
_cell.length_c   1.000
_cell.angle_alpha   90.00
_cell.angle_beta   90.00
_cell.angle_gamma   90.00
#
_symmetry.space_group_name_H-M   'P 1'
#
loop_
_entity.id
_entity.type
_entity.pdbx_description
1 polymer ?
#
loop_
_entity_poly.entity_id
_entity_poly.type
_entity_poly.pdbx_seq_one_letter_code
_entity_poly.pdbx_strand_id
1 'polypeptide(L)' 'MSTDAPIDRQVQILRVIRNWIADHGEGPSIRQIGERVGLSSSSSVAWKPVA' A
#
# COMPACT_ATOMS: atom_id res chain seq x y z
N MET A 1 -22.54 6.17 6.23
CA MET A 1 -21.37 5.33 5.93
C MET A 1 -20.18 6.26 5.74
N SER A 2 -19.35 6.44 6.75
CA SER A 2 -18.18 7.33 6.68
C SER A 2 -17.10 6.69 5.83
N THR A 3 -16.99 7.07 4.57
CA THR A 3 -15.80 6.81 3.75
C THR A 3 -14.74 7.83 4.10
N ASP A 4 -14.05 7.60 5.20
CA ASP A 4 -12.78 8.27 5.49
C ASP A 4 -11.80 7.87 4.37
N ALA A 5 -11.25 8.86 3.67
CA ALA A 5 -10.32 8.59 2.58
C ALA A 5 -9.14 7.77 3.13
N PRO A 6 -8.71 6.70 2.44
CA PRO A 6 -7.65 5.85 2.96
C PRO A 6 -6.36 6.67 3.13
N ILE A 7 -5.99 6.87 4.40
CA ILE A 7 -4.70 7.43 4.85
C ILE A 7 -3.56 6.82 4.03
N ASP A 8 -2.59 7.63 3.59
CA ASP A 8 -1.51 7.29 2.63
C ASP A 8 -0.89 5.89 2.82
N ARG A 9 -0.75 5.47 4.08
CA ARG A 9 -0.22 4.15 4.43
C ARG A 9 -1.11 2.99 3.97
N GLN A 10 -2.43 3.13 4.04
CA GLN A 10 -3.37 2.13 3.52
C GLN A 10 -3.27 2.01 2.00
N VAL A 11 -3.07 3.13 1.29
CA VAL A 11 -2.85 3.11 -0.16
C VAL A 11 -1.56 2.36 -0.50
N GLN A 12 -0.47 2.58 0.26
CA GLN A 12 0.77 1.82 0.09
C GLN A 12 0.58 0.32 0.34
N ILE A 13 -0.11 -0.05 1.41
CA ILE A 13 -0.42 -1.45 1.72
C ILE A 13 -1.20 -2.09 0.57
N LEU A 14 -2.23 -1.42 0.06
CA LEU A 14 -3.03 -1.92 -1.06
C LEU A 14 -2.20 -2.06 -2.36
N ARG A 15 -1.24 -1.15 -2.59
CA ARG A 15 -0.35 -1.24 -3.75
C ARG A 15 0.59 -2.43 -3.67
N VAL A 16 1.20 -2.66 -2.49
CA VAL A 16 2.06 -3.82 -2.24
C VAL A 16 1.29 -5.12 -2.43
N ILE A 17 0.07 -5.20 -1.91
CA ILE A 17 -0.78 -6.40 -2.07
C ILE A 17 -1.10 -6.64 -3.55
N ARG A 18 -1.49 -5.61 -4.30
CA ARG A 18 -1.82 -5.76 -5.73
C ARG A 18 -0.62 -6.22 -6.56
N ASN A 19 0.54 -5.60 -6.36
CA ASN A 19 1.76 -5.98 -7.07
C ASN A 19 2.16 -7.43 -6.72
N TRP A 20 2.07 -7.79 -5.45
CA TRP A 20 2.41 -9.15 -5.02
C TRP A 20 1.50 -10.21 -5.65
N ILE A 21 0.19 -9.97 -5.70
CA ILE A 21 -0.76 -10.88 -6.35
C ILE A 21 -0.45 -10.99 -7.86
N ALA A 22 -0.10 -9.89 -8.51
CA ALA A 22 0.27 -9.91 -9.93
C ALA A 22 1.54 -10.75 -10.19
N ASP A 23 2.51 -10.69 -9.27
CA ASP A 23 3.80 -11.38 -9.42
C ASP A 23 3.74 -12.85 -8.97
N HIS A 24 2.99 -13.18 -7.91
CA HIS A 24 3.03 -14.48 -7.22
C HIS A 24 1.72 -15.27 -7.31
N GLY A 25 0.62 -14.65 -7.76
CA GLY A 25 -0.70 -15.29 -7.89
C GLY A 25 -1.47 -15.47 -6.57
N GLU A 26 -0.88 -15.14 -5.43
CA GLU A 26 -1.49 -15.24 -4.09
C GLU A 26 -1.28 -13.96 -3.28
N GLY A 27 -1.97 -13.80 -2.16
CA GLY A 27 -1.83 -12.61 -1.29
C GLY A 27 -0.59 -12.68 -0.38
N PRO A 28 0.12 -11.57 -0.12
CA PRO A 28 1.25 -11.58 0.80
C PRO A 28 0.79 -11.72 2.26
N SER A 29 1.62 -12.33 3.10
CA SER A 29 1.39 -12.37 4.56
C SER A 29 1.64 -11.00 5.21
N ILE A 30 1.05 -10.78 6.39
CA ILE A 30 1.21 -9.54 7.18
C ILE A 30 2.70 -9.20 7.41
N ARG A 31 3.55 -10.21 7.66
CA ARG A 31 5.00 -10.01 7.84
C ARG A 31 5.68 -9.53 6.56
N GLN A 32 5.34 -10.12 5.41
CA GLN A 32 5.87 -9.71 4.11
C GLN A 32 5.38 -8.32 3.69
N ILE A 33 4.13 -7.99 4.02
CA ILE A 33 3.58 -6.64 3.85
C ILE A 33 4.37 -5.66 4.71
N GLY A 34 4.62 -5.98 5.99
CA GLY A 34 5.40 -5.13 6.89
C GLY A 34 6.83 -4.86 6.41
N GLU A 35 7.54 -5.90 5.95
CA GLU A 35 8.89 -5.79 5.37
C GLU A 35 8.91 -4.90 4.12
N ARG A 36 7.89 -5.00 3.26
CA ARG A 36 7.79 -4.22 2.02
C ARG A 36 7.24 -2.82 2.20
N VAL A 37 6.31 -2.60 3.14
CA VAL A 37 5.75 -1.27 3.44
C VAL A 37 6.78 -0.40 4.17
N GLY A 38 7.81 -0.98 4.80
CA GLY A 38 8.99 -0.28 5.35
C GLY A 38 10.06 0.07 4.30
N LEU A 39 9.67 0.60 3.14
CA LEU A 39 10.46 0.71 1.92
C LEU A 39 11.89 1.24 2.09
N SER A 40 12.86 0.38 1.75
CA SER A 40 14.08 0.74 1.05
C SER A 40 13.71 1.37 -0.30
N SER A 41 14.11 2.64 -0.51
CA SER A 41 14.20 3.38 -1.78
C SER A 41 13.07 3.17 -2.83
N SER A 42 12.09 4.08 -2.86
CA SER A 42 11.72 4.88 -4.05
C SER A 42 10.28 5.42 -3.99
N SER A 43 10.21 6.75 -4.16
CA SER A 43 9.11 7.55 -4.70
C SER A 43 7.93 7.93 -3.78
N SER A 44 8.03 9.18 -3.31
CA SER A 44 6.98 10.07 -2.79
C SER A 44 5.56 9.75 -3.26
N VAL A 45 4.67 9.45 -2.32
CA VAL A 45 3.25 9.69 -2.50
C VAL A 45 2.92 11.00 -1.81
N ALA A 46 2.99 12.07 -2.59
CA ALA A 46 2.36 13.34 -2.26
C ALA A 46 0.88 13.21 -2.59
N TRP A 47 0.08 12.78 -1.62
CA TRP A 47 -1.37 12.90 -1.72
C TRP A 47 -1.77 14.30 -1.27
N LYS A 48 -2.43 15.05 -2.15
CA LYS A 48 -3.18 16.26 -1.79
C LYS A 48 -4.65 15.87 -1.71
N PRO A 49 -5.33 16.06 -0.57
CA PRO A 49 -6.78 16.07 -0.58
C PRO A 49 -7.24 17.30 -1.38
N VAL A 50 -8.11 17.07 -2.37
CA VAL A 50 -8.93 18.15 -2.93
C VAL A 50 -10.07 18.41 -1.94
N ALA A 51 -10.25 19.69 -1.60
CA ALA A 51 -11.22 20.19 -0.62
C ALA A 51 -12.67 19.91 -1.03
#